data_AF-A0A538U059-F1
#
_entry.id   AF-A0A538U059-F1
#
_cell.length_a   1.000
_cell.length_b   1.000
_cell.length_c   1.000
_cell.angle_alpha   90.00
_cell.angle_beta   90.00
_cell.angle_gamma   90.00
#
_symmetry.space_group_name_H-M   'P 1'
#
loop_
_entity.id
_entity.type
_entity.pdbx_description
1 polymer ?
#
loop_
_entity_poly.entity_id
_entity_poly.type
_entity_poly.pdbx_seq_one_letter_code
_entity_poly.pdbx_strand_id
1 'polypeptide(L)'
;MAGEAGVVSASERDIPRRRTRTRTHAWADAAHHRLLQSLALTVVATVLLIAWETLRGALPAIRAFGWRFLIGTDWDPVFDHFGALPYLYDTLLSSALALALALPLGLGTAIYLAELAPPRLGSLVGFMVELLASIPSIVYGLWGLFVLAPFLRSWVEPWLIAHGGFLPLFRGAPFGIGMLNASLVLGVMILPTIVSISREILVAMPRALRESALALGATRAEAI
;
A
#
# COMPACT_ATOMS: atom_id res chain seq x y z
N MET A 1 -58.08 -55.71 6.53
CA MET A 1 -57.02 -56.65 6.09
C MET A 1 -56.35 -56.00 4.89
N ALA A 2 -55.39 -55.09 5.13
CA ALA A 2 -53.96 -55.33 5.37
C ALA A 2 -53.19 -55.38 4.04
N GLY A 3 -52.33 -54.40 3.82
CA GLY A 3 -51.49 -54.23 2.64
C GLY A 3 -50.70 -52.93 2.74
N GLU A 4 -49.76 -52.90 3.68
CA GLU A 4 -48.95 -51.74 4.07
C GLU A 4 -47.94 -51.31 3.01
N ALA A 5 -47.73 -49.99 3.00
CA ALA A 5 -46.59 -49.22 2.53
C ALA A 5 -45.34 -49.98 2.02
N GLY A 6 -45.11 -49.91 0.71
CA GLY A 6 -43.79 -50.09 0.11
C GLY A 6 -42.91 -48.87 0.39
N VAL A 7 -42.35 -48.80 1.60
CA VAL A 7 -41.23 -47.89 1.92
C VAL A 7 -40.02 -48.37 1.14
N VAL A 8 -39.58 -47.55 0.18
CA VAL A 8 -38.32 -47.70 -0.54
C VAL A 8 -37.19 -47.68 0.49
N SER A 9 -36.73 -48.87 0.90
CA SER A 9 -35.47 -49.05 1.63
C SER A 9 -34.33 -48.80 0.64
N ALA A 10 -34.00 -47.53 0.44
CA ALA A 10 -32.72 -47.15 -0.13
C ALA A 10 -31.68 -47.50 0.92
N SER A 11 -31.04 -48.67 0.74
CA SER A 11 -29.90 -49.10 1.54
C SER A 11 -28.95 -47.91 1.71
N GLU A 12 -28.61 -47.60 2.96
CA GLU A 12 -27.41 -46.84 3.28
C GLU A 12 -26.26 -47.43 2.47
N ARG A 13 -25.90 -46.73 1.39
CA ARG A 13 -24.67 -47.03 0.68
C ARG A 13 -23.57 -46.69 1.65
N ASP A 14 -23.07 -47.72 2.31
CA ASP A 14 -21.82 -47.71 3.06
C ASP A 14 -20.75 -47.10 2.15
N ILE A 15 -20.52 -45.80 2.31
CA ILE A 15 -19.41 -45.12 1.67
C ILE A 15 -18.18 -45.74 2.32
N PRO A 16 -17.34 -46.49 1.60
CA PRO A 16 -16.17 -47.09 2.21
C PRO A 16 -15.30 -45.96 2.74
N ARG A 17 -15.26 -45.81 4.07
CA ARG A 17 -14.34 -44.91 4.75
C ARG A 17 -12.93 -45.42 4.45
N ARG A 18 -12.33 -44.95 3.35
CA ARG A 18 -10.92 -45.17 3.03
C ARG A 18 -10.07 -44.47 4.08
N ARG A 19 -9.88 -45.11 5.23
CA ARG A 19 -8.76 -44.87 6.13
C ARG A 19 -7.54 -45.56 5.56
N THR A 20 -7.02 -45.07 4.44
CA THR A 20 -5.64 -45.38 4.04
C THR A 20 -4.71 -44.47 4.82
N ARG A 21 -4.51 -44.80 6.10
CA ARG A 21 -3.45 -44.20 6.91
C ARG A 21 -2.16 -44.95 6.56
N THR A 22 -1.49 -44.50 5.50
CA THR A 22 -0.18 -45.03 5.09
C THR A 22 0.82 -44.72 6.20
N ARG A 23 1.14 -45.75 7.00
CA ARG A 23 2.01 -45.69 8.18
C ARG A 23 3.51 -45.56 7.85
N THR A 24 3.87 -45.36 6.57
CA THR A 24 5.23 -45.60 6.05
C THR A 24 6.18 -44.40 6.11
N HIS A 25 5.70 -43.19 6.44
CA HIS A 25 6.55 -41.98 6.46
C HIS A 25 6.38 -41.08 7.70
N ALA A 26 5.94 -41.62 8.84
CA ALA A 26 5.76 -40.84 10.06
C ALA A 26 7.02 -40.07 10.52
N TRP A 27 8.21 -40.60 10.22
CA TRP A 27 9.49 -39.94 10.49
C TRP A 27 9.78 -38.79 9.51
N ALA A 28 9.40 -38.94 8.24
CA ALA A 28 9.57 -37.91 7.22
C ALA A 28 8.58 -36.76 7.43
N ASP A 29 7.33 -37.06 7.82
CA ASP A 29 6.33 -36.06 8.21
C ASP A 29 6.81 -35.27 9.44
N ALA A 30 7.34 -35.95 10.46
CA ALA A 30 7.90 -35.29 11.64
C ALA A 30 9.14 -34.44 11.31
N ALA A 31 10.02 -34.92 10.42
CA ALA A 31 11.19 -34.17 9.95
C ALA A 31 10.76 -32.93 9.16
N HIS A 32 9.78 -33.06 8.27
CA HIS A 32 9.23 -31.95 7.51
C HIS A 32 8.59 -30.89 8.43
N HIS A 33 7.78 -31.31 9.39
CA HIS A 33 7.19 -30.39 10.37
C HIS A 33 8.25 -29.68 11.22
N ARG A 34 9.29 -30.38 11.68
CA ARG A 34 10.40 -29.77 12.44
C ARG A 34 11.21 -28.79 11.58
N LEU A 35 11.43 -29.12 10.31
CA LEU A 35 12.08 -28.23 9.36
C LEU A 35 11.26 -26.95 9.17
N LEU A 36 9.97 -27.07 8.87
CA LEU A 36 9.07 -25.92 8.74
C LEU A 36 9.01 -25.08 10.02
N GLN A 37 8.94 -25.73 11.19
CA GLN A 37 9.00 -25.04 12.48
C GLN A 37 10.32 -24.31 12.68
N SER A 38 11.46 -24.92 12.34
CA SER A 38 12.77 -24.28 12.46
C SER A 38 12.91 -23.07 11.54
N LEU A 39 12.39 -23.14 10.31
CA LEU A 39 12.36 -22.03 9.36
C LEU A 39 11.48 -20.90 9.89
N ALA A 40 10.27 -21.22 10.36
CA ALA A 40 9.37 -20.25 10.98
C ALA A 40 9.98 -19.59 12.21
N LEU A 41 10.62 -20.36 13.10
CA LEU A 41 11.31 -19.85 14.28
C LEU A 41 12.51 -18.98 13.91
N THR A 42 13.23 -19.30 12.84
CA THR A 42 14.34 -18.48 12.34
C THR A 42 13.86 -17.11 11.86
N VAL A 43 12.72 -17.06 11.16
CA VAL A 43 12.11 -15.78 10.75
C VAL A 43 11.74 -14.95 11.99
N VAL A 44 11.05 -15.55 12.95
CA VAL A 44 10.67 -14.86 14.21
C VAL A 44 11.92 -14.38 14.96
N ALA A 45 12.95 -15.22 15.10
CA ALA A 45 14.20 -14.86 15.74
C ALA A 45 14.91 -13.71 15.02
N THR A 46 14.89 -13.68 13.69
CA THR A 46 15.48 -12.60 12.90
C THR A 46 14.75 -11.28 13.15
N VAL A 47 13.42 -11.28 13.17
CA VAL A 47 12.61 -10.09 13.49
C VAL A 47 12.91 -9.59 14.90
N LEU A 48 13.01 -10.48 15.88
CA LEU A 48 13.36 -10.13 17.26
C LEU A 48 14.78 -9.55 17.36
N LEU A 49 15.74 -10.11 16.61
CA LEU A 49 17.11 -9.60 16.56
C LEU A 49 17.17 -8.19 15.96
N ILE A 50 16.46 -7.94 14.86
CA ILE A 50 16.37 -6.61 14.24
C ILE A 50 15.77 -5.59 15.22
N ALA A 51 14.66 -5.95 15.88
CA ALA A 51 14.03 -5.10 16.88
C ALA A 51 14.98 -4.81 18.05
N TRP A 52 15.69 -5.83 18.52
CA TRP A 52 16.67 -5.72 19.60
C TRP A 52 17.84 -4.79 19.25
N GLU A 53 18.48 -4.97 18.09
CA GLU A 53 19.60 -4.11 17.67
C GLU A 53 19.14 -2.67 17.42
N THR A 54 17.94 -2.48 16.88
CA THR A 54 17.35 -1.16 16.67
C THR A 54 17.11 -0.45 18.01
N LEU A 55 16.54 -1.16 19.01
CA LEU A 55 16.32 -0.61 20.34
C LEU A 55 17.64 -0.30 21.06
N ARG A 56 18.62 -1.19 20.97
CA ARG A 56 19.95 -0.98 21.56
C ARG A 56 20.64 0.24 20.94
N GLY A 57 20.57 0.39 19.61
CA GLY A 57 21.11 1.54 18.89
C GLY A 57 20.39 2.86 19.19
N ALA A 58 19.07 2.83 19.38
CA ALA A 58 18.26 4.01 19.70
C ALA A 58 18.36 4.44 21.18
N LEU A 59 18.71 3.53 22.10
CA LEU A 59 18.69 3.76 23.55
C LEU A 59 19.50 4.98 24.02
N PRO A 60 20.73 5.25 23.51
CA PRO A 60 21.47 6.46 23.89
C PRO A 60 20.73 7.74 23.51
N ALA A 61 20.13 7.80 22.31
CA ALA A 61 19.37 8.95 21.84
C ALA A 61 18.08 9.14 22.64
N ILE A 62 17.35 8.05 22.93
CA ILE A 62 16.13 8.10 23.76
C ILE A 62 16.44 8.63 25.16
N ARG A 63 17.57 8.22 25.75
CA ARG A 63 17.99 8.70 27.08
C ARG A 63 18.45 10.16 27.06
N ALA A 64 19.13 10.60 26.01
CA ALA A 64 19.64 11.97 25.88
C ALA A 64 18.51 12.99 25.65
N PHE A 65 17.57 12.69 24.73
CA PHE A 65 16.56 13.66 24.29
C PHE A 65 15.18 13.45 24.92
N GLY A 66 14.87 12.22 25.35
CA GLY A 66 13.61 11.87 25.99
C GLY A 66 12.37 12.26 25.17
N TRP A 67 11.27 12.51 25.86
CA TRP A 67 10.01 12.93 25.21
C TRP A 67 10.08 14.29 24.53
N ARG A 68 10.99 15.17 24.98
CA ARG A 68 11.14 16.52 24.41
C ARG A 68 11.59 16.48 22.95
N PHE A 69 12.29 15.41 22.54
CA PHE A 69 12.64 15.15 21.14
C PHE A 69 11.44 15.26 20.19
N LEU A 70 10.28 14.72 20.57
CA LEU A 70 9.10 14.66 19.68
C LEU A 70 8.42 16.02 19.47
N ILE A 71 8.60 16.94 20.41
CA ILE A 71 7.95 18.27 20.39
C ILE A 71 8.96 19.36 20.01
N GLY A 72 10.26 19.07 20.11
CA GLY A 72 11.32 19.99 19.71
C GLY A 72 11.25 20.33 18.23
N THR A 73 11.47 21.62 17.93
CA THR A 73 11.47 22.18 16.57
C THR A 73 12.86 22.38 16.01
N ASP A 74 13.87 22.38 16.87
CA ASP A 74 15.21 22.81 16.49
C ASP A 74 16.06 21.60 16.07
N TRP A 75 16.80 21.76 14.99
CA TRP A 75 17.80 20.80 14.55
C TRP A 75 19.16 21.49 14.49
N ASP A 76 19.91 21.37 15.58
CA ASP A 76 21.23 21.98 15.74
C ASP A 76 22.27 20.89 16.11
N PRO A 77 22.98 20.34 15.11
CA PRO A 77 24.02 19.35 15.33
C PRO A 77 25.27 19.89 16.04
N VAL A 78 25.45 21.21 16.15
CA VAL A 78 26.63 21.81 16.79
C VAL A 78 26.49 21.77 18.31
N PHE A 79 25.27 21.97 18.82
CA PHE A 79 24.96 21.95 20.25
C PHE A 79 24.24 20.66 20.70
N ASP A 80 24.22 19.63 19.84
CA ASP A 80 23.50 18.38 20.08
C ASP A 80 22.02 18.59 20.45
N HIS A 81 21.35 19.56 19.82
CA HIS A 81 19.92 19.80 20.01
C HIS A 81 19.14 19.23 18.83
N PHE A 82 18.33 18.22 19.10
CA PHE A 82 17.54 17.55 18.06
C PHE A 82 16.06 17.53 18.42
N GLY A 83 15.25 18.01 17.48
CA GLY A 83 13.81 18.01 17.50
C GLY A 83 13.24 17.31 16.27
N ALA A 84 12.29 16.41 16.49
CA ALA A 84 11.65 15.63 15.44
C ALA A 84 10.38 16.25 14.89
N LEU A 85 9.81 17.25 15.56
CA LEU A 85 8.48 17.77 15.22
C LEU A 85 8.37 18.25 13.77
N PRO A 86 9.32 19.03 13.21
CA PRO A 86 9.24 19.47 11.82
C PRO A 86 9.30 18.29 10.84
N TYR A 87 10.16 17.30 11.10
CA TYR A 87 10.28 16.12 10.24
C TYR A 87 9.03 15.24 10.27
N LEU A 88 8.42 15.06 11.45
CA LEU A 88 7.16 14.33 11.60
C LEU A 88 6.03 15.06 10.89
N TYR A 89 5.92 16.38 11.12
CA TYR A 89 4.95 17.23 10.46
C TYR A 89 5.10 17.19 8.95
N ASP A 90 6.33 17.36 8.44
CA ASP A 90 6.61 17.39 7.01
C ASP A 90 6.32 16.04 6.35
N THR A 91 6.65 14.94 7.01
CA THR A 91 6.36 13.58 6.51
C THR A 91 4.85 13.33 6.43
N LEU A 92 4.11 13.70 7.48
CA LEU A 92 2.65 13.51 7.51
C LEU A 92 1.96 14.41 6.48
N LEU A 93 2.35 15.67 6.40
CA LEU A 93 1.73 16.63 5.49
C LEU A 93 2.04 16.29 4.02
N SER A 94 3.29 15.98 3.69
CA SER A 94 3.67 15.57 2.33
C SER A 94 2.96 14.29 1.90
N SER A 95 2.84 13.30 2.80
CA SER A 95 2.10 12.06 2.54
C SER A 95 0.60 12.32 2.34
N ALA A 96 0.01 13.18 3.18
CA ALA A 96 -1.41 13.52 3.06
C ALA A 96 -1.71 14.25 1.74
N LEU A 97 -0.86 15.21 1.35
CA LEU A 97 -1.00 15.92 0.07
C LEU A 97 -0.77 14.99 -1.13
N ALA A 98 0.23 14.11 -1.06
CA ALA A 98 0.48 13.10 -2.09
C ALA A 98 -0.74 12.18 -2.27
N LEU A 99 -1.33 11.70 -1.17
CA LEU A 99 -2.54 10.87 -1.20
C LEU A 99 -3.75 11.65 -1.74
N ALA A 100 -3.95 12.89 -1.31
CA ALA A 100 -5.05 13.72 -1.78
C ALA A 100 -5.03 13.92 -3.30
N LEU A 101 -3.84 13.95 -3.91
CA LEU A 101 -3.66 14.05 -5.37
C LEU A 101 -3.73 12.68 -6.05
N ALA A 102 -2.95 11.70 -5.56
CA ALA A 102 -2.76 10.43 -6.23
C ALA A 102 -3.94 9.47 -6.07
N LEU A 103 -4.67 9.52 -4.95
CA LEU A 103 -5.79 8.64 -4.69
C LEU A 103 -6.97 8.84 -5.67
N PRO A 104 -7.51 10.06 -5.87
CA PRO A 104 -8.61 10.25 -6.81
C PRO A 104 -8.18 9.96 -8.26
N LEU A 105 -6.96 10.36 -8.65
CA LEU A 105 -6.43 10.09 -9.98
C LEU A 105 -6.20 8.58 -10.20
N GLY A 106 -5.64 7.91 -9.20
CA GLY A 106 -5.32 6.49 -9.24
C GLY A 106 -6.57 5.62 -9.26
N LEU A 107 -7.53 5.89 -8.38
CA LEU A 107 -8.82 5.20 -8.36
C LEU A 107 -9.61 5.45 -9.64
N GLY A 108 -9.69 6.70 -10.11
CA GLY A 108 -10.38 7.03 -11.36
C GLY A 108 -9.78 6.30 -12.56
N THR A 109 -8.44 6.25 -12.64
CA THR A 109 -7.73 5.51 -13.69
C THR A 109 -7.96 4.01 -13.56
N ALA A 110 -7.91 3.44 -12.35
CA ALA A 110 -8.15 2.02 -12.12
C ALA A 110 -9.57 1.61 -12.50
N ILE A 111 -10.59 2.39 -12.10
CA ILE A 111 -11.99 2.17 -12.46
C ILE A 111 -12.15 2.23 -13.98
N TYR A 112 -11.58 3.25 -14.63
CA TYR A 112 -11.63 3.35 -16.09
C TYR A 112 -11.01 2.12 -16.76
N LEU A 113 -9.82 1.70 -16.34
CA LEU A 113 -9.11 0.57 -16.94
C LEU A 113 -9.75 -0.79 -16.65
N ALA A 114 -10.44 -0.94 -15.52
CA ALA A 114 -11.10 -2.18 -15.12
C ALA A 114 -12.50 -2.33 -15.75
N GLU A 115 -13.27 -1.23 -15.81
CA GLU A 115 -14.72 -1.28 -16.11
C GLU A 115 -15.10 -0.68 -17.46
N LEU A 116 -14.43 0.39 -17.88
CA LEU A 116 -14.84 1.17 -19.05
C LEU A 116 -13.96 0.93 -20.28
N ALA A 117 -12.68 0.63 -20.07
CA ALA A 117 -11.71 0.50 -21.14
C ALA A 117 -11.91 -0.80 -21.94
N PRO A 118 -11.63 -0.79 -23.26
CA PRO A 118 -11.55 -2.02 -24.05
C PRO A 118 -10.54 -3.01 -23.43
N PRO A 119 -10.80 -4.33 -23.42
CA PRO A 119 -9.96 -5.30 -22.69
C PRO A 119 -8.48 -5.25 -23.04
N ARG A 120 -8.15 -5.00 -24.32
CA ARG A 120 -6.76 -4.86 -24.79
C ARG A 120 -6.09 -3.60 -24.23
N LEU A 121 -6.80 -2.48 -24.19
CA LEU A 121 -6.28 -1.23 -23.66
C LEU A 121 -6.09 -1.34 -22.15
N GLY A 122 -7.08 -1.89 -21.43
CA GLY A 122 -6.98 -2.15 -20.00
C GLY A 122 -5.78 -3.03 -19.63
N SER A 123 -5.51 -4.07 -20.43
CA SER A 123 -4.33 -4.93 -20.23
C SER A 123 -3.02 -4.23 -20.57
N LEU A 124 -2.94 -3.48 -21.69
CA LEU A 124 -1.72 -2.81 -22.11
C LEU A 124 -1.32 -1.70 -21.13
N VAL A 125 -2.27 -0.83 -20.78
CA VAL A 125 -2.00 0.26 -19.83
C VAL A 125 -1.73 -0.29 -18.43
N GLY A 126 -2.44 -1.34 -17.99
CA GLY A 126 -2.14 -2.02 -16.73
C GLY A 126 -0.69 -2.50 -16.67
N PHE A 127 -0.22 -3.17 -17.72
CA PHE A 127 1.18 -3.58 -17.82
C PHE A 127 2.15 -2.40 -17.81
N MET A 128 1.87 -1.30 -18.53
CA MET A 128 2.70 -0.08 -18.47
C MET A 128 2.76 0.53 -17.08
N VAL A 129 1.63 0.52 -16.35
CA VAL A 129 1.55 1.01 -14.97
C VAL A 129 2.38 0.13 -14.02
N GLU A 130 2.34 -1.19 -14.18
CA GLU A 130 3.18 -2.13 -13.41
C GLU A 130 4.67 -1.93 -13.70
N LEU A 131 5.04 -1.68 -14.97
CA LEU A 131 6.40 -1.31 -15.34
C LEU A 131 6.83 0.02 -14.69
N LEU A 132 5.93 1.00 -14.64
CA LEU A 132 6.18 2.29 -13.99
C LEU A 132 6.38 2.12 -12.48
N ALA A 133 5.58 1.25 -11.84
CA ALA A 133 5.74 0.90 -10.42
C ALA A 133 7.08 0.20 -10.11
N SER A 134 7.71 -0.41 -11.12
CA SER A 134 9.00 -1.10 -10.99
C SER A 134 10.22 -0.16 -11.06
N ILE A 135 10.01 1.14 -11.35
CA ILE A 135 11.11 2.11 -11.40
C ILE A 135 11.69 2.29 -9.99
N PRO A 136 13.03 2.23 -9.81
CA PRO A 136 13.65 2.46 -8.51
C PRO A 136 13.30 3.85 -7.95
N SER A 137 12.97 3.91 -6.67
CA SER A 137 12.53 5.15 -6.00
C SER A 137 13.56 6.29 -6.10
N ILE A 138 14.86 5.97 -6.15
CA ILE A 138 15.95 6.95 -6.32
C ILE A 138 15.82 7.75 -7.63
N VAL A 139 15.29 7.13 -8.70
CA VAL A 139 15.12 7.80 -10.00
C VAL A 139 14.09 8.92 -9.88
N TYR A 140 12.96 8.68 -9.23
CA TYR A 140 11.95 9.70 -8.95
C TYR A 140 12.49 10.82 -8.06
N GLY A 141 13.29 10.47 -7.04
CA GLY A 141 13.92 11.46 -6.17
C GLY A 141 14.89 12.39 -6.90
N LEU A 142 15.79 11.83 -7.72
CA LEU A 142 16.74 12.62 -8.51
C LEU A 142 16.04 13.42 -9.61
N TRP A 143 15.03 12.86 -10.28
CA TRP A 143 14.18 13.61 -11.22
C TRP A 143 13.47 14.78 -10.52
N GLY A 144 12.94 14.53 -9.31
CA GLY A 144 12.33 15.55 -8.47
C GLY A 144 13.27 16.70 -8.15
N LEU A 145 14.55 16.40 -7.89
CA LEU A 145 15.55 17.40 -7.54
C LEU A 145 16.11 18.14 -8.76
N PHE A 146 16.39 17.44 -9.87
CA PHE A 146 17.07 18.02 -11.02
C PHE A 146 16.15 18.53 -12.13
N VAL A 147 14.91 18.07 -12.18
CA VAL A 147 13.94 18.45 -13.23
C VAL A 147 12.75 19.18 -12.62
N LEU A 148 12.07 18.56 -11.66
CA LEU A 148 10.84 19.14 -11.11
C LEU A 148 11.13 20.38 -10.25
N ALA A 149 12.13 20.34 -9.36
CA ALA A 149 12.44 21.49 -8.50
C ALA A 149 12.83 22.76 -9.29
N PRO A 150 13.71 22.71 -10.32
CA PRO A 150 13.97 23.88 -11.18
C PRO A 150 12.72 24.37 -11.93
N PHE A 151 11.88 23.45 -12.40
CA PHE A 151 10.63 23.77 -13.08
C PHE A 151 9.65 24.49 -12.13
N LEU A 152 9.46 23.95 -10.93
CA LEU A 152 8.59 24.54 -9.90
C LEU A 152 9.10 25.92 -9.51
N ARG A 153 10.40 26.05 -9.19
CA ARG A 153 11.02 27.32 -8.82
C ARG A 153 10.89 28.41 -9.88
N SER A 154 10.98 28.04 -11.16
CA SER A 154 11.04 29.03 -12.25
C SER A 154 9.65 29.45 -12.75
N TRP A 155 8.68 28.55 -12.71
CA TRP A 155 7.37 28.76 -13.35
C TRP A 155 6.21 28.67 -12.37
N VAL A 156 6.14 27.60 -11.60
CA VAL A 156 4.95 27.27 -10.80
C VAL A 156 4.90 28.06 -9.50
N GLU A 157 5.95 28.03 -8.69
CA GLU A 157 6.00 28.72 -7.40
C GLU A 157 5.86 30.25 -7.57
N PRO A 158 6.56 30.94 -8.49
CA PRO A 158 6.36 32.38 -8.69
C PRO A 158 4.94 32.72 -9.10
N TRP A 159 4.33 31.91 -9.98
CA TRP A 159 2.93 32.10 -10.38
C TRP A 159 1.98 31.89 -9.20
N LEU A 160 2.21 30.87 -8.38
CA LEU A 160 1.38 30.54 -7.22
C LEU A 160 1.52 31.60 -6.12
N ILE A 161 2.71 32.15 -5.92
CA ILE A 161 2.95 33.27 -4.99
C ILE A 161 2.23 34.53 -5.50
N ALA A 162 2.31 34.83 -6.80
CA ALA A 162 1.68 36.02 -7.39
C ALA A 162 0.14 36.01 -7.29
N HIS A 163 -0.49 34.85 -7.51
CA HIS A 163 -1.96 34.73 -7.54
C HIS A 163 -2.55 34.22 -6.21
N GLY A 164 -1.76 33.47 -5.44
CA GLY A 164 -2.18 32.76 -4.23
C GLY A 164 -1.53 33.29 -2.94
N GLY A 165 -0.62 34.27 -3.02
CA GLY A 165 0.12 34.81 -1.86
C GLY A 165 -0.74 35.44 -0.76
N PHE A 166 -2.04 35.60 -0.98
CA PHE A 166 -2.99 35.95 0.07
C PHE A 166 -3.08 34.86 1.15
N LEU A 167 -2.93 33.58 0.78
CA LEU A 167 -2.89 32.46 1.72
C LEU A 167 -1.48 32.30 2.33
N PRO A 168 -1.37 32.06 3.65
CA PRO A 168 -0.07 31.87 4.30
C PRO A 168 0.72 30.66 3.76
N LEU A 169 0.03 29.67 3.18
CA LEU A 169 0.64 28.48 2.57
C LEU A 169 1.49 28.81 1.32
N PHE A 170 1.15 29.87 0.59
CA PHE A 170 1.83 30.26 -0.65
C PHE A 170 2.72 31.49 -0.46
N ARG A 171 3.10 31.79 0.79
CA ARG A 171 4.05 32.85 1.12
C ARG A 171 5.43 32.23 1.35
N GLY A 172 6.45 32.80 0.73
CA GLY A 172 7.83 32.34 0.85
C GLY A 172 8.61 32.58 -0.43
N ALA A 173 9.92 32.34 -0.38
CA ALA A 173 10.74 32.36 -1.58
C ALA A 173 10.53 31.06 -2.39
N PRO A 174 10.58 31.12 -3.73
CA PRO A 174 10.47 29.94 -4.57
C PRO A 174 11.77 29.13 -4.49
N PHE A 175 11.82 28.16 -3.58
CA PHE A 175 12.98 27.31 -3.37
C PHE A 175 13.01 26.09 -4.30
N GLY A 176 11.86 25.66 -4.84
CA GLY A 176 11.73 24.47 -5.69
C GLY A 176 11.89 23.12 -4.96
N ILE A 177 12.59 23.07 -3.83
CA ILE A 177 12.82 21.84 -3.03
C ILE A 177 11.95 21.78 -1.75
N GLY A 178 10.81 22.47 -1.75
CA GLY A 178 9.90 22.53 -0.60
C GLY A 178 8.81 21.44 -0.57
N MET A 179 7.80 21.66 0.28
CA MET A 179 6.66 20.76 0.50
C MET A 179 5.92 20.38 -0.80
N LEU A 180 5.75 21.34 -1.71
CA LEU A 180 5.07 21.11 -2.99
C LEU A 180 5.82 20.08 -3.84
N ASN A 181 7.14 20.23 -3.98
CA ASN A 181 7.97 19.28 -4.71
C ASN A 181 7.94 17.90 -4.07
N ALA A 182 8.15 17.81 -2.76
CA ALA A 182 8.12 16.55 -2.03
C ALA A 182 6.78 15.81 -2.22
N SER A 183 5.66 16.52 -2.09
CA SER A 183 4.31 15.96 -2.24
C SER A 183 4.02 15.51 -3.68
N LEU A 184 4.47 16.27 -4.69
CA LEU A 184 4.29 15.92 -6.10
C LEU A 184 5.14 14.71 -6.51
N VAL A 185 6.41 14.67 -6.13
CA VAL A 185 7.29 13.51 -6.39
C VAL A 185 6.70 12.26 -5.73
N LEU A 186 6.30 12.37 -4.47
CA LEU A 186 5.69 11.26 -3.75
C LEU A 186 4.37 10.83 -4.40
N GLY A 187 3.53 11.78 -4.81
CA GLY A 187 2.27 11.52 -5.52
C GLY A 187 2.48 10.76 -6.83
N VAL A 188 3.43 11.22 -7.66
CA VAL A 188 3.81 10.53 -8.92
C VAL A 188 4.34 9.13 -8.64
N MET A 189 5.08 8.94 -7.55
CA MET A 189 5.65 7.65 -7.17
C MET A 189 4.59 6.65 -6.69
N ILE A 190 3.60 7.08 -5.92
CA ILE A 190 2.56 6.18 -5.37
C ILE A 190 1.41 5.93 -6.36
N LEU A 191 1.20 6.83 -7.33
CA LEU A 191 0.13 6.72 -8.32
C LEU A 191 0.09 5.35 -9.04
N PRO A 192 1.19 4.80 -9.57
CA PRO A 192 1.15 3.51 -10.28
C PRO A 192 0.76 2.36 -9.35
N THR A 193 1.20 2.41 -8.10
CA THR A 193 0.86 1.43 -7.07
C THR A 193 -0.63 1.46 -6.76
N ILE A 194 -1.21 2.66 -6.58
CA ILE A 194 -2.66 2.81 -6.36
C ILE A 194 -3.44 2.26 -7.55
N VAL A 195 -3.04 2.60 -8.79
CA VAL A 195 -3.71 2.13 -10.00
C VAL A 195 -3.66 0.60 -10.13
N SER A 196 -2.49 -0.02 -9.97
CA SER A 196 -2.30 -1.47 -10.10
C SER A 196 -3.12 -2.23 -9.06
N ILE A 197 -2.96 -1.91 -7.77
CA ILE A 197 -3.68 -2.59 -6.68
C ILE A 197 -5.19 -2.42 -6.84
N SER A 198 -5.65 -1.21 -7.11
CA SER A 198 -7.10 -0.94 -7.24
C SER A 198 -7.69 -1.66 -8.45
N ARG A 199 -6.99 -1.68 -9.59
CA ARG A 199 -7.43 -2.40 -10.79
C ARG A 199 -7.49 -3.90 -10.54
N GLU A 200 -6.49 -4.48 -9.89
CA GLU A 200 -6.46 -5.91 -9.55
C GLU A 200 -7.65 -6.29 -8.67
N ILE A 201 -7.95 -5.49 -7.64
CA ILE A 201 -9.12 -5.70 -6.77
C ILE A 201 -10.41 -5.64 -7.57
N LEU A 202 -10.59 -4.63 -8.43
CA LEU A 202 -11.79 -4.47 -9.25
C LEU A 202 -11.99 -5.66 -10.19
N VAL A 203 -10.94 -6.08 -10.90
CA VAL A 203 -10.99 -7.22 -11.84
C VAL A 203 -11.20 -8.55 -11.12
N ALA A 204 -10.68 -8.70 -9.89
CA ALA A 204 -10.84 -9.91 -9.08
C ALA A 204 -12.27 -10.08 -8.50
N MET A 205 -13.10 -9.04 -8.51
CA MET A 205 -14.45 -9.10 -7.94
C MET A 205 -15.35 -10.08 -8.70
N PRO A 206 -15.98 -11.06 -8.03
CA PRO A 206 -16.91 -12.00 -8.65
C PRO A 206 -18.08 -11.29 -9.35
N ARG A 207 -18.39 -11.70 -10.59
CA ARG A 207 -19.51 -11.14 -11.36
C ARG A 207 -20.86 -11.24 -10.64
N ALA A 208 -21.06 -12.33 -9.88
CA ALA A 208 -22.28 -12.55 -9.11
C ALA A 208 -22.57 -11.43 -8.10
N LEU A 209 -21.54 -10.82 -7.48
CA LEU A 209 -21.73 -9.71 -6.55
C LEU A 209 -22.27 -8.46 -7.28
N ARG A 210 -21.75 -8.19 -8.48
CA ARG A 210 -22.18 -7.07 -9.33
C ARG A 210 -23.61 -7.27 -9.83
N GLU A 211 -23.92 -8.47 -10.32
CA GLU A 211 -25.26 -8.83 -10.79
C GLU A 211 -26.29 -8.76 -9.66
N SER A 212 -25.91 -9.17 -8.45
CA SER A 212 -26.77 -9.06 -7.26
C SER A 212 -27.03 -7.59 -6.87
N ALA A 213 -26.03 -6.72 -6.91
CA ALA A 213 -26.20 -5.30 -6.61
C ALA A 213 -27.15 -4.62 -7.62
N LEU A 214 -26.98 -4.91 -8.92
CA LEU A 214 -27.88 -4.42 -9.96
C LEU A 214 -29.31 -4.95 -9.79
N ALA A 215 -29.47 -6.21 -9.37
CA ALA A 215 -30.78 -6.82 -9.10
C ALA A 215 -31.50 -6.18 -7.89
N LEU A 216 -30.75 -5.59 -6.94
CA LEU A 216 -31.28 -4.81 -5.82
C LEU A 216 -31.62 -3.35 -6.21
N GLY A 217 -31.43 -2.97 -7.46
CA GLY A 217 -31.75 -1.64 -7.98
C GLY A 217 -30.60 -0.63 -7.95
N ALA A 218 -29.37 -1.08 -7.65
CA ALA A 218 -28.20 -0.20 -7.75
C ALA A 218 -27.92 0.18 -9.21
N THR A 219 -27.47 1.41 -9.42
CA THR A 219 -26.93 1.85 -10.72
C THR A 219 -25.54 1.25 -10.95
N ARG A 220 -25.05 1.28 -12.20
CA ARG A 220 -23.70 0.78 -12.51
C ARG A 220 -22.61 1.50 -11.73
N ALA A 221 -22.78 2.79 -11.45
CA ALA A 221 -21.81 3.56 -10.68
C ALA A 221 -21.83 3.22 -9.18
N GLU A 222 -22.97 2.78 -8.65
CA GLU A 222 -23.10 2.34 -7.25
C GLU A 222 -22.67 0.87 -7.06
N ALA A 223 -22.72 0.07 -8.13
CA ALA A 223 -22.28 -1.32 -8.13
C ALA A 223 -20.76 -1.50 -8.31
N ILE A 224 -20.06 -0.43 -8.69
CA ILE A 224 -18.59 -0.34 -8.84
C ILE A 224 -18.01 0.28 -7.58
#